data_AF-A0A5E7YKR9-F1
#
_entry.id   AF-A0A5E7YKR9-F1
#
_cell.length_a   1.000
_cell.length_b   1.000
_cell.length_c   1.000
_cell.angle_alpha   90.00
_cell.angle_beta   90.00
_cell.angle_gamma   90.00
#
_symmetry.space_group_name_H-M   'P 1'
#
loop_
_entity.id
_entity.type
_entity.pdbx_description
1 polymer ?
#
loop_
_entity_poly.entity_id
_entity_poly.type
_entity_poly.pdbx_seq_one_letter_code
_entity_poly.pdbx_strand_id
1 'polypeptide(L)'
;MRFLIGLAAFALAACGEDPAPPPAVEPTSFTISPDDLWKPSPDDICRARNPAFLSDLTDRIRAALPPEDLPGFEFAGFNVTSDRGSGREAVLRFRAGDGSEAPATMVAVGQIDAATCAIGPMQMGAGVSAMDLLEAETVTVP
;
A
#
# COMPACT_ATOMS: atom_id res chain seq x y z
N MET A 1 -25.64 -3.27 -77.85
CA MET A 1 -26.16 -4.11 -76.74
C MET A 1 -24.98 -4.49 -75.86
N ARG A 2 -24.81 -3.79 -74.72
CA ARG A 2 -24.87 -4.36 -73.35
C ARG A 2 -23.89 -5.50 -73.08
N PHE A 3 -22.74 -5.16 -72.52
CA PHE A 3 -22.05 -5.99 -71.52
C PHE A 3 -21.64 -5.07 -70.36
N LEU A 4 -22.33 -5.21 -69.22
CA LEU A 4 -22.01 -4.51 -67.98
C LEU A 4 -20.83 -5.24 -67.32
N ILE A 5 -19.74 -4.51 -67.14
CA ILE A 5 -18.54 -4.93 -66.40
C ILE A 5 -18.91 -4.94 -64.91
N GLY A 6 -18.92 -6.13 -64.32
CA GLY A 6 -18.84 -6.30 -62.87
C GLY A 6 -17.38 -6.39 -62.45
N LEU A 7 -16.99 -5.63 -61.43
CA LEU A 7 -15.99 -6.02 -60.45
C LEU A 7 -16.12 -5.06 -59.26
N ALA A 8 -16.81 -5.53 -58.24
CA ALA A 8 -16.87 -4.91 -56.93
C ALA A 8 -15.44 -4.88 -56.36
N ALA A 9 -14.89 -3.68 -56.23
CA ALA A 9 -13.71 -3.45 -55.42
C ALA A 9 -14.09 -3.69 -53.97
N PHE A 10 -13.79 -4.89 -53.46
CA PHE A 10 -13.68 -5.13 -52.02
C PHE A 10 -12.56 -4.24 -51.51
N ALA A 11 -12.93 -3.05 -51.03
CA ALA A 11 -12.10 -2.29 -50.14
C ALA A 11 -11.89 -3.18 -48.91
N LEU A 12 -10.72 -3.81 -48.84
CA LEU A 12 -10.18 -4.40 -47.63
C LEU A 12 -10.12 -3.27 -46.62
N ALA A 13 -11.19 -3.13 -45.82
CA ALA A 13 -11.14 -2.41 -44.57
C ALA A 13 -10.04 -3.09 -43.76
N ALA A 14 -8.88 -2.45 -43.74
CA ALA A 14 -7.85 -2.76 -42.77
C ALA A 14 -8.56 -2.77 -41.41
N CYS A 15 -8.64 -3.94 -40.79
CA CYS A 15 -8.95 -4.05 -39.38
C CYS A 15 -7.89 -3.23 -38.67
N GLY A 16 -8.26 -2.00 -38.31
CA GLY A 16 -7.45 -1.21 -37.39
C GLY A 16 -7.37 -2.03 -36.11
N GLU A 17 -6.20 -2.62 -35.87
CA GLU A 17 -5.84 -3.07 -34.54
C GLU A 17 -5.96 -1.85 -33.64
N ASP A 18 -7.02 -1.85 -32.83
CA ASP A 18 -7.15 -0.93 -31.71
C ASP A 18 -5.87 -1.12 -30.89
N PRO A 19 -5.02 -0.08 -30.75
CA PRO A 19 -3.78 -0.24 -30.01
C PRO A 19 -4.15 -0.66 -28.59
N ALA A 20 -3.60 -1.81 -28.16
CA ALA A 20 -3.84 -2.34 -26.83
C ALA A 20 -3.69 -1.19 -25.82
N PRO A 21 -4.67 -0.99 -24.91
CA PRO A 21 -4.61 0.10 -23.95
C PRO A 21 -3.24 0.04 -23.26
N PRO A 22 -2.58 1.20 -23.06
CA PRO A 22 -1.30 1.22 -22.38
C PRO A 22 -1.43 0.47 -21.05
N PRO A 23 -0.40 -0.27 -20.63
CA PRO A 23 -0.46 -1.01 -19.38
C PRO A 23 -0.87 -0.03 -18.28
N ALA A 24 -1.88 -0.43 -17.49
CA ALA A 24 -2.35 0.38 -16.38
C ALA A 24 -1.14 0.76 -15.52
N VAL A 25 -0.94 2.06 -15.29
CA VAL A 25 0.09 2.51 -14.35
C VAL A 25 -0.34 2.01 -12.99
N GLU A 26 0.37 1.02 -12.45
CA GLU A 26 0.07 0.46 -11.14
C GLU A 26 0.09 1.60 -10.11
N PRO A 27 -0.99 1.79 -9.31
CA PRO A 27 -1.04 2.87 -8.34
C PRO A 27 0.12 2.70 -7.35
N THR A 28 0.99 3.70 -7.34
CA THR A 28 2.25 3.70 -6.60
C THR A 28 2.11 4.18 -5.15
N SER A 29 0.95 4.77 -4.85
CA SER A 29 0.45 5.14 -3.53
C SER A 29 -0.86 4.42 -3.27
N PHE A 30 -1.06 3.95 -2.05
CA PHE A 30 -2.28 3.25 -1.66
C PHE A 30 -2.50 3.36 -0.15
N THR A 31 -3.75 3.16 0.26
CA THR A 31 -4.17 3.16 1.67
C THR A 31 -4.92 1.88 1.95
N ILE A 32 -4.66 1.30 3.12
CA ILE A 32 -5.34 0.13 3.66
C ILE A 32 -5.96 0.56 4.99
N SER A 33 -7.29 0.62 5.02
CA SER A 33 -8.06 0.84 6.25
C SER A 33 -8.32 -0.49 6.97
N PRO A 34 -8.78 -0.47 8.24
CA PRO A 34 -9.18 -1.69 8.94
C PRO A 34 -10.22 -2.53 8.18
N ASP A 35 -11.15 -1.88 7.47
CA ASP A 35 -12.18 -2.57 6.68
C ASP A 35 -11.58 -3.28 5.44
N ASP A 36 -10.44 -2.80 4.95
CA ASP A 36 -9.75 -3.39 3.80
C ASP A 36 -8.99 -4.69 4.16
N LEU A 37 -8.78 -4.98 5.46
CA LEU A 37 -8.03 -6.16 5.91
C LEU A 37 -8.64 -7.47 5.42
N TRP A 38 -9.97 -7.53 5.38
CA TRP A 38 -10.73 -8.75 5.08
C TRP A 38 -11.21 -8.83 3.63
N LYS A 39 -10.79 -7.88 2.78
CA LYS A 39 -11.18 -7.88 1.37
C LYS A 39 -10.64 -9.15 0.69
N PRO A 40 -11.51 -9.96 0.05
CA PRO A 40 -11.09 -11.16 -0.66
C PRO A 40 -10.13 -10.89 -1.82
N SER A 41 -10.23 -9.70 -2.41
CA SER A 41 -9.34 -9.22 -3.47
C SER A 41 -8.83 -7.83 -3.07
N PRO A 42 -7.62 -7.74 -2.50
CA PRO A 42 -7.05 -6.46 -2.10
C PRO A 42 -6.66 -5.63 -3.34
N ASP A 43 -6.98 -4.34 -3.31
CA ASP A 43 -6.69 -3.40 -4.40
C ASP A 43 -5.28 -2.78 -4.30
N ASP A 44 -4.47 -3.21 -3.34
CA ASP A 44 -3.09 -2.75 -3.16
C ASP A 44 -2.05 -3.72 -3.71
N ILE A 45 -1.01 -3.15 -4.31
CA ILE A 45 0.05 -3.87 -5.01
C ILE A 45 0.83 -4.83 -4.08
N CYS A 46 0.97 -4.48 -2.80
CA CYS A 46 1.78 -5.27 -1.89
C CYS A 46 1.08 -6.53 -1.41
N ARG A 47 -0.22 -6.50 -1.11
CA ARG A 47 -0.98 -7.72 -0.81
C ARG A 47 -1.29 -8.55 -2.07
N ALA A 48 -1.38 -7.93 -3.24
CA ALA A 48 -1.47 -8.65 -4.51
C ALA A 48 -0.20 -9.48 -4.81
N ARG A 49 0.98 -8.95 -4.45
CA ARG A 49 2.28 -9.63 -4.62
C ARG A 49 2.58 -10.62 -3.49
N ASN A 50 2.33 -10.22 -2.25
CA ASN A 50 2.52 -11.03 -1.06
C ASN A 50 1.27 -10.93 -0.16
N PRO A 51 0.39 -11.94 -0.16
CA PRO A 51 -0.80 -11.94 0.68
C PRO A 51 -0.53 -11.78 2.19
N ALA A 52 0.67 -12.15 2.66
CA ALA A 52 1.10 -12.01 4.05
C ALA A 52 1.72 -10.65 4.39
N PHE A 53 1.89 -9.75 3.42
CA PHE A 53 2.60 -8.48 3.59
C PHE A 53 2.18 -7.70 4.84
N LEU A 54 0.86 -7.56 5.06
CA LEU A 54 0.35 -6.75 6.15
C LEU A 54 0.38 -7.48 7.50
N SER A 55 0.20 -8.80 7.52
CA SER A 55 0.37 -9.59 8.74
C SER A 55 1.83 -9.58 9.19
N ASP A 56 2.77 -9.79 8.28
CA ASP A 56 4.21 -9.80 8.56
C ASP A 56 4.66 -8.44 9.08
N LEU A 57 4.18 -7.35 8.46
CA LEU A 57 4.45 -5.99 8.92
C LEU A 57 3.88 -5.74 10.33
N THR A 58 2.66 -6.20 10.59
CA THR A 58 2.01 -6.04 11.89
C THR A 58 2.75 -6.83 12.96
N ASP A 59 3.17 -8.07 12.69
CA ASP A 59 3.93 -8.90 13.61
C ASP A 59 5.30 -8.31 13.92
N ARG A 60 5.96 -7.71 12.92
CA ARG A 60 7.20 -6.96 13.09
C ARG A 60 7.04 -5.77 14.05
N ILE A 61 5.95 -5.00 13.93
CA ILE A 61 5.65 -3.91 14.87
C ILE A 61 5.39 -4.45 16.27
N ARG A 62 4.57 -5.50 16.40
CA ARG A 62 4.26 -6.12 17.69
C ARG A 62 5.51 -6.63 18.40
N ALA A 63 6.45 -7.21 17.67
CA ALA A 63 7.72 -7.69 18.23
C ALA A 63 8.62 -6.57 18.79
N ALA A 64 8.43 -5.33 18.33
CA ALA A 64 9.18 -4.17 18.81
C ALA A 64 8.49 -3.42 19.97
N LEU A 65 7.23 -3.76 20.29
CA LEU A 65 6.52 -3.17 21.42
C LEU A 65 6.92 -3.83 22.74
N PRO A 66 6.89 -3.07 23.85
CA PRO A 66 6.95 -3.66 25.19
C PRO A 66 5.84 -4.70 25.37
N PRO A 67 6.11 -5.87 26.01
CA PRO A 67 5.09 -6.91 26.20
C PRO A 67 3.83 -6.41 26.91
N GLU A 68 3.97 -5.44 27.80
CA GLU A 68 2.89 -4.78 28.51
C GLU A 68 1.93 -4.02 27.58
N ASP A 69 2.37 -3.54 26.42
CA ASP A 69 1.55 -2.74 25.49
C ASP A 69 0.80 -3.58 24.44
N LEU A 70 1.10 -4.87 24.37
CA LEU A 70 0.48 -5.81 23.42
C LEU A 70 -1.04 -6.03 23.61
N PRO A 71 -1.60 -6.05 24.84
CA PRO A 71 -3.04 -6.24 25.04
C PRO A 71 -3.91 -5.18 24.36
N GLY A 72 -3.42 -3.94 24.26
CA GLY A 72 -4.09 -2.82 23.60
C GLY A 72 -3.72 -2.62 22.13
N PHE A 73 -3.01 -3.58 21.52
CA PHE A 73 -2.59 -3.46 20.13
C PHE A 73 -3.79 -3.51 19.16
N GLU A 74 -3.96 -2.47 18.36
CA GLU A 74 -5.01 -2.37 17.34
C GLU A 74 -4.45 -1.75 16.05
N PHE A 75 -4.57 -2.45 14.91
CA PHE A 75 -4.25 -1.85 13.62
C PHE A 75 -5.27 -0.76 13.27
N ALA A 76 -4.79 0.45 12.96
CA ALA A 76 -5.66 1.60 12.64
C ALA A 76 -5.58 2.02 11.17
N GLY A 77 -4.49 1.70 10.47
CA GLY A 77 -4.38 1.94 9.04
C GLY A 77 -2.95 1.86 8.53
N PHE A 78 -2.81 1.70 7.23
CA PHE A 78 -1.53 1.72 6.54
C PHE A 78 -1.63 2.59 5.29
N ASN A 79 -0.64 3.42 5.02
CA ASN A 79 -0.59 4.20 3.81
C ASN A 79 0.83 4.27 3.24
N VAL A 80 0.92 4.19 1.92
CA VAL A 80 2.13 4.51 1.16
C VAL A 80 1.91 5.85 0.47
N THR A 81 2.68 6.86 0.87
CA THR A 81 2.62 8.18 0.23
C THR A 81 3.51 8.22 -1.02
N SER A 82 3.14 9.06 -1.98
CA SER A 82 3.98 9.34 -3.13
C SER A 82 5.25 10.09 -2.73
N ASP A 83 6.33 9.87 -3.50
CA ASP A 83 7.68 10.36 -3.21
C ASP A 83 7.72 11.85 -2.80
N ARG A 84 8.15 12.12 -1.57
CA ARG A 84 8.67 13.43 -1.16
C ARG A 84 10.21 13.39 -1.17
N GLY A 85 10.78 13.32 -2.36
CA GLY A 85 12.21 13.55 -2.59
C GLY A 85 13.13 12.32 -2.44
N SER A 86 13.16 11.65 -1.28
CA SER A 86 14.16 10.60 -0.96
C SER A 86 13.71 9.15 -1.11
N GLY A 87 12.45 8.91 -1.49
CA GLY A 87 11.83 7.59 -1.54
C GLY A 87 10.39 7.64 -1.03
N ARG A 88 9.68 6.53 -1.19
CA ARG A 88 8.28 6.38 -0.75
C ARG A 88 8.26 6.02 0.72
N GLU A 89 7.34 6.65 1.45
CA GLU A 89 7.17 6.40 2.87
C GLU A 89 5.98 5.47 3.10
N ALA A 90 6.24 4.39 3.84
CA ALA A 90 5.23 3.54 4.42
C ALA A 90 4.93 4.03 5.84
N VAL A 91 3.67 4.35 6.10
CA VAL A 91 3.18 4.82 7.40
C VAL A 91 2.16 3.82 7.92
N LEU A 92 2.46 3.17 9.04
CA LEU A 92 1.54 2.31 9.77
C LEU A 92 1.05 3.05 11.00
N ARG A 93 -0.27 3.18 11.13
CA ARG A 93 -0.95 3.72 12.31
C ARG A 93 -1.55 2.56 13.10
N PHE A 94 -1.36 2.60 14.41
CA PHE A 94 -1.89 1.59 15.30
C PHE A 94 -2.17 2.20 16.67
N ARG A 95 -2.88 1.47 17.53
CA ARG A 95 -2.98 1.77 18.95
C ARG A 95 -2.21 0.75 19.75
N ALA A 96 -1.67 1.15 20.89
CA ALA A 96 -1.00 0.25 21.83
C ALA A 96 -1.19 0.74 23.27
N GLY A 97 -1.13 -0.19 24.22
CA GLY A 97 -1.28 0.11 25.64
C GLY A 97 -1.62 -1.15 26.44
N ASP A 98 -1.63 -1.03 27.76
CA ASP A 98 -1.77 -2.16 28.69
C ASP A 98 -3.18 -2.78 28.75
N GLY A 99 -4.14 -2.20 28.05
CA GLY A 99 -5.54 -2.63 28.04
C GLY A 99 -6.33 -2.22 29.29
N SER A 100 -5.74 -1.45 30.20
CA SER A 100 -6.43 -0.90 31.38
C SER A 100 -7.12 0.43 31.06
N GLU A 101 -6.57 1.21 30.13
CA GLU A 101 -7.11 2.48 29.64
C GLU A 101 -7.28 2.48 28.11
N ALA A 102 -7.76 3.59 27.56
CA ALA A 102 -7.83 3.76 26.11
C ALA A 102 -6.40 3.73 25.51
N PRO A 103 -6.12 2.84 24.55
CA PRO A 103 -4.76 2.68 24.03
C PRO A 103 -4.30 3.92 23.28
N ALA A 104 -3.03 4.27 23.44
CA ALA A 104 -2.41 5.43 22.83
C ALA A 104 -2.31 5.25 21.31
N THR A 105 -2.46 6.36 20.57
CA THR A 105 -2.24 6.33 19.12
C THR A 105 -0.75 6.40 18.82
N MET A 106 -0.30 5.47 18.00
CA MET A 106 1.08 5.28 17.62
C MET A 106 1.22 5.31 16.10
N VAL A 107 2.40 5.71 15.63
CA VAL A 107 2.76 5.71 14.22
C VAL A 107 4.12 5.05 14.06
N ALA A 108 4.26 4.21 13.03
CA ALA A 108 5.53 3.69 12.56
C ALA A 108 5.76 4.12 11.11
N VAL A 109 6.93 4.70 10.81
CA VAL A 109 7.29 5.22 9.48
C VAL A 109 8.58 4.61 9.00
N GLY A 110 8.60 4.09 7.79
CA GLY A 110 9.81 3.57 7.14
C GLY A 110 9.79 3.83 5.64
N GLN A 111 10.94 3.67 5.01
CA GLN A 111 11.03 3.71 3.54
C GLN A 111 10.54 2.39 2.96
N ILE A 112 9.80 2.46 1.86
CA ILE A 112 9.33 1.29 1.11
C ILE A 112 9.88 1.27 -0.31
N ASP A 113 10.43 0.13 -0.71
CA ASP A 113 10.63 -0.18 -2.11
C ASP A 113 9.33 -0.75 -2.67
N ALA A 114 8.60 0.03 -3.46
CA ALA A 114 7.33 -0.38 -4.02
C ALA A 114 7.44 -1.46 -5.12
N ALA A 115 8.62 -1.68 -5.70
CA ALA A 115 8.82 -2.76 -6.66
C ALA A 115 8.87 -4.12 -5.94
N THR A 116 9.46 -4.16 -4.74
CA THR A 116 9.60 -5.39 -3.94
C THR A 116 8.65 -5.48 -2.75
N CYS A 117 7.94 -4.38 -2.45
CA CYS A 117 7.18 -4.18 -1.22
C CYS A 117 7.99 -4.39 0.07
N ALA A 118 9.32 -4.28 0.00
CA ALA A 118 10.17 -4.34 1.17
C ALA A 118 10.13 -3.00 1.91
N ILE A 119 9.78 -3.04 3.20
CA ILE A 119 9.85 -1.88 4.10
C ILE A 119 11.14 -1.99 4.90
N GLY A 120 12.03 -1.00 4.75
CA GLY A 120 13.26 -0.89 5.53
C GLY A 120 12.99 -0.65 7.01
N PRO A 121 14.03 -0.29 7.81
CA PRO A 121 13.86 0.06 9.21
C PRO A 121 12.79 1.13 9.39
N MET A 122 11.97 0.99 10.44
CA MET A 122 10.92 1.96 10.76
C MET A 122 11.23 2.70 12.05
N GLN A 123 10.85 3.97 12.13
CA GLN A 123 10.81 4.73 13.37
C GLN A 123 9.39 4.73 13.90
N MET A 124 9.23 4.41 15.18
CA MET A 124 7.93 4.25 15.84
C MET A 124 7.85 5.16 17.06
N GLY A 125 6.69 5.77 17.29
CA GLY A 125 6.47 6.67 18.42
C GLY A 125 5.01 7.08 18.57
N ALA A 126 4.70 7.74 19.69
CA ALA A 126 3.36 8.23 19.99
C ALA A 126 3.05 9.51 19.19
N GLY A 127 1.83 9.64 18.68
CA GLY A 127 1.41 10.82 17.92
C GLY A 127 0.32 10.55 16.90
N VAL A 128 -0.16 11.61 16.26
CA VAL A 128 -1.22 11.56 15.23
C VAL A 128 -0.68 11.62 13.80
N SER A 129 0.62 11.91 13.62
CA SER A 129 1.23 12.03 12.30
C SER A 129 2.71 11.61 12.25
N ALA A 130 3.19 11.31 11.04
CA ALA A 130 4.62 11.09 10.77
C ALA A 130 5.49 12.32 11.08
N MET A 131 4.91 13.53 11.08
CA MET A 131 5.64 14.75 11.44
C MET A 131 5.88 14.81 12.95
N ASP A 132 4.96 14.27 13.75
CA ASP A 132 5.07 14.24 15.21
C ASP A 132 6.22 13.30 15.66
N LEU A 133 6.54 12.29 14.86
CA LEU A 133 7.68 11.39 15.12
C LEU A 133 9.03 12.09 15.08
N LEU A 134 9.16 13.19 14.34
CA LEU A 134 10.39 13.98 14.31
C LEU A 134 10.62 14.73 15.64
N GLU A 135 9.56 14.91 16.44
CA GLU A 135 9.58 15.62 17.72
C GLU A 135 9.45 14.68 18.93
N ALA A 136 9.21 13.38 18.70
CA ALA A 136 8.96 12.38 19.74
C ALA A 136 10.20 11.55 20.09
N GLU A 137 10.17 10.92 21.27
CA GLU A 137 11.04 9.78 21.54
C GLU A 137 10.61 8.60 20.66
N THR A 138 11.52 8.14 19.80
CA THR A 138 11.24 7.10 18.82
C THR A 138 12.02 5.82 19.11
N VAL A 139 11.41 4.69 18.76
CA VAL A 139 12.02 3.36 18.76
C VAL A 139 12.26 2.94 17.32
N THR A 140 13.43 2.36 17.04
CA THR A 140 13.71 1.78 15.72
C THR A 140 13.22 0.34 15.67
N VAL A 141 12.37 0.05 14.68
CA VAL A 141 11.92 -1.29 14.32
C VAL A 141 12.83 -1.80 13.18
N PRO A 142 13.55 -2.92 13.37
CA PRO A 142 14.55 -3.42 12.42
C PRO A 142 13.89 -3.91 11.14
#